data_AF-A0A9D9CPX6-F1
#
_entry.id   AF-A0A9D9CPX6-F1
#
_cell.length_a   1.000
_cell.length_b   1.000
_cell.length_c   1.000
_cell.angle_alpha   90.00
_cell.angle_beta   90.00
_cell.angle_gamma   90.00
#
_symmetry.space_group_name_H-M   'P 1'
#
loop_
_entity.id
_entity.type
_entity.pdbx_description
1 polymer ?
#
loop_
_entity_poly.entity_id
_entity_poly.type
_entity_poly.pdbx_seq_one_letter_code
_entity_poly.pdbx_strand_id
1 'polypeptide(L)'
;MRKLLFSAITALILLSGCVNRDELRDVNIDKNGQQLKNLTASFEGQNDAQTKTYIEDGKLRWHESDQITAFYGNTLNRKYMFTGKTGANGGDFAYVPNQALGTGNPLSVIYSVYPYMGNTVISDEGVISADFPSIQKYSEGSFGKDANLMVAATT
;
A
#
# COMPACT_ATOMS: atom_id res chain seq x y z
N MET A 1 9.97 -60.13 39.43
CA MET A 1 9.13 -58.98 39.85
C MET A 1 9.99 -57.72 39.93
N ARG A 2 9.86 -56.81 38.97
CA ARG A 2 10.24 -55.40 39.09
C ARG A 2 9.30 -54.59 38.20
N LYS A 3 8.70 -53.58 38.80
CA LYS A 3 7.57 -52.78 38.31
C LYS A 3 8.09 -51.54 37.57
N LEU A 4 7.22 -50.98 36.70
CA LEU A 4 7.07 -49.54 36.37
C LEU A 4 8.22 -48.94 35.51
N LEU A 5 8.02 -48.06 34.52
CA LEU A 5 6.97 -47.08 34.23
C LEU A 5 6.83 -46.85 32.70
N PHE A 6 5.61 -46.52 32.28
CA PHE A 6 5.30 -45.87 31.00
C PHE A 6 5.81 -44.41 31.00
N SER A 7 6.45 -43.97 29.92
CA SER A 7 6.53 -42.55 29.56
C SER A 7 6.41 -42.41 28.04
N ALA A 8 5.24 -41.93 27.62
CA ALA A 8 4.98 -41.50 26.26
C ALA A 8 5.63 -40.11 26.09
N ILE A 9 6.54 -39.98 25.13
CA ILE A 9 7.10 -38.69 24.72
C ILE A 9 6.36 -38.28 23.45
N THR A 10 5.47 -37.31 23.57
CA THR A 10 4.79 -36.66 22.45
C THR A 10 5.80 -35.77 21.73
N ALA A 11 6.14 -36.12 20.49
CA ALA A 11 6.97 -35.27 19.64
C ALA A 11 6.16 -34.06 19.14
N LEU A 12 6.53 -32.86 19.58
CA LEU A 12 5.97 -31.61 19.10
C LEU A 12 6.65 -31.25 17.77
N ILE A 13 5.91 -31.35 16.66
CA ILE A 13 6.39 -30.96 15.33
C ILE A 13 6.34 -29.43 15.25
N LEU A 14 7.50 -28.79 15.34
CA LEU A 14 7.65 -27.37 15.01
C LEU A 14 7.72 -27.24 13.48
N LEU A 15 6.60 -26.84 12.86
CA LEU A 15 6.61 -26.33 11.50
C LEU A 15 7.25 -24.94 11.52
N SER A 16 8.56 -24.88 11.27
CA SER A 16 9.24 -23.65 10.89
C SER A 16 8.79 -23.27 9.48
N GLY A 17 7.70 -22.51 9.39
CA GLY A 17 7.31 -21.86 8.14
C GLY A 17 8.38 -20.85 7.74
N CYS A 18 9.14 -21.17 6.70
CA CYS A 18 9.99 -20.20 6.01
C CYS A 18 9.07 -19.10 5.43
N VAL A 19 8.97 -17.98 6.14
CA VAL A 19 8.49 -16.73 5.54
C VAL A 19 9.62 -16.26 4.64
N ASN A 20 9.44 -16.43 3.32
CA ASN A 20 10.23 -15.70 2.34
C ASN A 20 9.89 -14.21 2.53
N ARG A 21 10.79 -13.48 3.22
CA ARG A 21 10.80 -12.02 3.17
C ARG A 21 11.31 -11.65 1.78
N ASP A 22 10.39 -11.32 0.89
CA ASP A 22 10.75 -10.58 -0.31
C ASP A 22 11.48 -9.30 0.12
N GLU A 23 12.63 -9.08 -0.49
CA GLU A 23 13.54 -7.97 -0.20
C GLU A 23 12.80 -6.65 -0.37
N LEU A 24 12.49 -6.01 0.76
CA LEU A 24 12.08 -4.62 0.82
C LEU A 24 13.25 -3.80 0.27
N ARG A 25 13.08 -3.30 -0.96
CA ARG A 25 13.95 -2.23 -1.47
C ARG A 25 13.76 -1.03 -0.54
N ASP A 26 14.84 -0.70 0.17
CA ASP A 26 14.93 0.46 1.06
C ASP A 26 14.26 1.69 0.43
N VAL A 27 13.11 2.07 0.98
CA VAL A 27 12.55 3.39 0.71
C VAL A 27 13.47 4.37 1.42
N ASN A 28 14.20 5.16 0.63
CA ASN A 28 15.17 6.12 1.13
C ASN A 28 14.43 7.26 1.86
N ILE A 29 14.25 7.11 3.17
CA ILE A 29 13.70 8.14 4.06
C ILE A 29 14.85 9.10 4.38
N ASP A 30 14.82 10.32 3.82
CA ASP A 30 15.67 11.36 4.39
C ASP A 30 15.13 11.77 5.77
N LYS A 31 16.01 11.80 6.76
CA LYS A 31 15.68 12.12 8.15
C LYS A 31 15.51 13.64 8.38
N ASN A 32 15.45 14.43 7.30
CA ASN A 32 15.63 15.88 7.33
C ASN A 32 14.41 16.67 6.83
N GLY A 33 13.29 16.01 6.56
CA GLY A 33 12.06 16.68 6.12
C GLY A 33 12.10 17.16 4.68
N GLN A 34 12.98 16.59 3.84
CA GLN A 34 12.97 16.88 2.42
C GLN A 34 11.75 16.22 1.75
N GLN A 35 11.18 16.94 0.80
CA GLN A 35 10.03 16.46 0.03
C GLN A 35 10.46 15.29 -0.85
N LEU A 36 9.89 14.10 -0.65
CA LEU A 36 10.09 12.97 -1.54
C LEU A 36 9.65 13.39 -2.96
N LYS A 37 10.61 13.45 -3.88
CA LYS A 37 10.35 13.81 -5.28
C LYS A 37 9.43 12.79 -5.93
N ASN A 38 9.75 11.51 -5.76
CA ASN A 38 9.04 10.39 -6.37
C ASN A 38 8.76 9.30 -5.34
N LEU A 39 7.58 8.69 -5.44
CA LEU A 39 7.21 7.45 -4.78
C LEU A 39 7.07 6.36 -5.83
N THR A 40 7.47 5.12 -5.52
CA THR A 40 7.24 3.99 -6.41
C THR A 40 6.16 3.10 -5.81
N ALA A 41 5.18 2.71 -6.62
CA ALA A 41 4.15 1.76 -6.22
C ALA A 41 3.90 0.72 -7.30
N SER A 42 3.59 -0.50 -6.89
CA SER A 42 3.28 -1.63 -7.77
C SER A 42 2.26 -2.55 -7.13
N PHE A 43 1.48 -3.23 -7.96
CA PHE A 43 0.66 -4.34 -7.49
C PHE A 43 1.56 -5.55 -7.16
N GLU A 44 1.17 -6.33 -6.15
CA GLU A 44 1.86 -7.58 -5.75
C GLU A 44 2.02 -8.51 -6.97
N GLY A 45 3.17 -9.18 -7.08
CA GLY A 45 3.46 -10.07 -8.22
C GLY A 45 4.06 -9.34 -9.43
N GLN A 46 5.09 -8.50 -9.24
CA GLN A 46 5.76 -7.83 -10.38
C GLN A 46 6.25 -8.82 -11.46
N ASN A 47 6.57 -10.05 -11.05
CA ASN A 47 6.96 -11.18 -11.90
C ASN A 47 5.94 -12.33 -11.90
N ASP A 48 4.85 -12.22 -11.14
CA ASP A 48 3.87 -13.28 -10.97
C ASP A 48 2.56 -12.91 -11.68
N ALA A 49 2.04 -13.81 -12.51
CA ALA A 49 0.85 -13.53 -13.31
C ALA A 49 -0.43 -13.36 -12.47
N GLN A 50 -0.35 -13.62 -11.16
CA GLN A 50 -1.47 -13.67 -10.22
C GLN A 50 -1.37 -12.52 -9.20
N THR A 51 -2.11 -11.44 -9.43
CA THR A 51 -2.43 -10.49 -8.36
C THR A 51 -3.58 -11.07 -7.54
N LYS A 52 -3.68 -10.78 -6.23
CA LYS A 52 -4.82 -11.18 -5.38
C LYS A 52 -6.17 -10.60 -5.84
N THR A 53 -6.17 -9.76 -6.87
CA THR A 53 -7.34 -9.13 -7.51
C THR A 53 -7.79 -9.85 -8.79
N TYR A 54 -7.35 -11.10 -8.99
CA TYR A 54 -7.67 -11.92 -10.15
C TYR A 54 -9.19 -12.11 -10.33
N ILE A 55 -9.71 -11.52 -11.40
CA ILE A 55 -10.95 -11.93 -12.05
C ILE A 55 -10.52 -12.62 -13.35
N GLU A 56 -11.20 -13.70 -13.76
CA GLU A 56 -10.83 -14.58 -14.88
C GLU A 56 -10.32 -13.84 -16.15
N ASP A 57 -10.80 -12.60 -16.40
CA ASP A 57 -10.39 -11.76 -17.53
C ASP A 57 -9.94 -10.32 -17.15
N GLY A 58 -9.73 -10.01 -15.87
CA GLY A 58 -9.46 -8.65 -15.39
C GLY A 58 -8.21 -8.54 -14.52
N LYS A 59 -7.27 -7.66 -14.89
CA LYS A 59 -6.11 -7.29 -14.08
C LYS A 59 -6.19 -5.84 -13.65
N LEU A 60 -5.96 -5.56 -12.37
CA LEU A 60 -5.73 -4.19 -11.91
C LEU A 60 -4.39 -3.71 -12.45
N ARG A 61 -4.42 -2.56 -13.11
CA ARG A 61 -3.26 -1.87 -13.66
C ARG A 61 -3.41 -0.38 -13.40
N TRP A 62 -2.30 0.33 -13.34
CA TRP A 62 -2.31 1.78 -13.29
C TRP A 62 -2.83 2.35 -14.60
N HIS A 63 -3.63 3.41 -14.50
CA HIS A 63 -4.02 4.27 -15.59
C HIS A 63 -3.16 5.55 -15.57
N GLU A 64 -2.91 6.12 -16.75
CA GLU A 64 -2.31 7.45 -16.85
C GLU A 64 -3.06 8.46 -15.99
N SER A 65 -2.33 9.29 -15.26
CA SER A 65 -2.86 10.31 -14.34
C SER A 65 -3.58 9.77 -13.10
N ASP A 66 -3.48 8.47 -12.79
CA ASP A 66 -3.90 7.95 -11.49
C ASP A 66 -3.23 8.73 -10.35
N GLN A 67 -3.98 9.02 -9.30
CA GLN A 67 -3.51 9.84 -8.18
C GLN A 67 -3.58 9.05 -6.88
N ILE A 68 -2.61 9.28 -6.01
CA ILE A 68 -2.56 8.74 -4.66
C ILE A 68 -2.40 9.86 -3.64
N THR A 69 -2.87 9.60 -2.43
CA THR A 69 -2.45 10.30 -1.23
C THR A 69 -1.18 9.63 -0.69
N ALA A 70 -0.24 10.43 -0.20
CA ALA A 70 0.88 9.96 0.60
C ALA A 70 1.01 10.78 1.90
N PHE A 71 1.10 10.07 3.01
CA PHE A 71 1.46 10.61 4.32
C PHE A 71 2.91 10.24 4.58
N TYR A 72 3.82 11.20 4.39
CA TYR A 72 5.26 11.00 4.56
C TYR A 72 5.79 11.96 5.61
N GLY A 73 6.38 11.39 6.67
CA GLY A 73 6.95 12.13 7.79
C GLY A 73 5.92 12.84 8.68
N ASN A 74 4.70 13.07 8.20
CA ASN A 74 3.61 13.65 8.96
C ASN A 74 2.21 13.34 8.37
N THR A 75 1.17 13.72 9.10
CA THR A 75 -0.25 13.51 8.76
C THR A 75 -0.79 14.38 7.62
N LEU A 76 0.05 15.14 6.91
CA LEU A 76 -0.41 15.94 5.76
C LEU A 76 -0.71 15.05 4.55
N ASN A 77 -1.93 15.17 4.04
CA ASN A 77 -2.37 14.56 2.80
C ASN A 77 -1.67 15.24 1.61
N ARG A 78 -0.65 14.56 1.05
CA ARG A 78 0.08 15.01 -0.13
C ARG A 78 -0.39 14.24 -1.35
N LYS A 79 -0.64 14.98 -2.44
CA LYS A 79 -1.04 14.41 -3.71
C LYS A 79 0.18 13.98 -4.52
N TYR A 80 0.13 12.78 -5.07
CA TYR A 80 1.07 12.31 -6.08
C TYR A 80 0.33 11.76 -7.28
N MET A 81 0.94 11.82 -8.47
CA MET A 81 0.33 11.41 -9.73
C MET A 81 1.25 10.43 -10.47
N PHE A 82 0.66 9.36 -10.98
CA PHE A 82 1.34 8.34 -11.77
C PHE A 82 1.92 8.95 -13.05
N THR A 83 3.19 8.67 -13.29
CA THR A 83 3.96 9.20 -14.43
C THR A 83 4.17 8.16 -15.55
N GLY A 84 3.74 6.93 -15.32
CA GLY A 84 3.81 5.86 -16.32
C GLY A 84 2.63 5.86 -17.29
N LYS A 85 2.51 4.77 -18.05
CA LYS A 85 1.47 4.56 -19.06
C LYS A 85 0.35 3.66 -18.56
N THR A 86 -0.84 3.83 -19.11
CA THR A 86 -1.99 2.96 -18.83
C THR A 86 -1.65 1.49 -19.10
N GLY A 87 -2.03 0.61 -18.18
CA GLY A 87 -1.73 -0.82 -18.24
C GLY A 87 -0.46 -1.23 -17.49
N ALA A 88 0.31 -0.28 -16.93
CA ALA A 88 1.50 -0.59 -16.14
C ALA A 88 1.15 -1.29 -14.83
N ASN A 89 1.99 -2.26 -14.42
CA ASN A 89 1.86 -2.95 -13.13
C ASN A 89 2.49 -2.19 -11.96
N GLY A 90 3.30 -1.18 -12.28
CA GLY A 90 4.00 -0.37 -11.30
C GLY A 90 4.71 0.78 -11.99
N GLY A 91 5.18 1.73 -11.19
CA GLY A 91 5.98 2.84 -11.67
C GLY A 91 6.01 3.99 -10.66
N ASP A 92 6.50 5.12 -11.13
CA ASP A 92 6.75 6.28 -10.28
C ASP A 92 5.55 7.23 -10.26
N PHE A 93 5.34 7.79 -9.08
CA PHE A 93 4.38 8.82 -8.78
C PHE A 93 5.13 10.08 -8.40
N ALA A 94 4.90 11.16 -9.15
CA ALA A 94 5.51 12.47 -8.90
C ALA A 94 4.61 13.31 -8.00
N TYR A 95 5.22 14.07 -7.10
CA TYR A 95 4.48 15.00 -6.24
C TYR A 95 3.73 16.04 -7.08
N VAL A 96 2.46 16.24 -6.77
CA VAL A 96 1.64 17.32 -7.32
C VAL A 96 1.51 18.40 -6.25
N PRO A 97 2.13 19.58 -6.44
CA PRO A 97 2.02 20.67 -5.50
C PRO A 97 0.55 21.01 -5.19
N ASN A 98 0.14 20.79 -3.94
CA ASN A 98 -1.09 21.35 -3.41
C ASN A 98 -0.73 22.58 -2.56
N GLN A 99 -1.61 23.57 -2.49
CA GLN A 99 -1.37 24.81 -1.73
C GLN A 99 -1.55 24.63 -0.21
N ALA A 100 -1.59 23.39 0.30
CA ALA A 100 -1.89 23.14 1.70
C ALA A 100 -0.68 23.49 2.58
N LEU A 101 -0.64 24.76 3.02
CA LEU A 101 0.18 25.22 4.14
C LEU A 101 -0.47 24.71 5.43
N GLY A 102 -0.08 23.52 5.86
CA GLY A 102 -0.51 22.95 7.13
C GLY A 102 0.66 22.35 7.89
N THR A 103 0.54 22.27 9.20
CA THR A 103 1.42 21.49 10.07
C THR A 103 0.74 20.16 10.36
N GLY A 104 1.30 19.05 9.86
CA GLY A 104 0.85 17.71 10.26
C GLY A 104 1.65 17.21 11.46
N ASN A 105 1.05 16.33 12.25
CA ASN A 105 1.74 15.63 13.33
C ASN A 105 2.75 14.63 12.76
N PRO A 106 3.88 14.37 13.41
CA PRO A 106 4.89 13.43 12.92
C PRO A 106 4.35 12.01 12.73
N LEU A 107 4.81 11.34 11.67
CA LEU A 107 4.57 9.90 11.43
C LEU A 107 5.90 9.19 11.18
N SER A 108 6.07 8.01 11.76
CA SER A 108 7.25 7.15 11.58
C SER A 108 7.17 6.23 10.36
N VAL A 109 5.97 6.07 9.80
CA VAL A 109 5.66 5.16 8.68
C VAL A 109 5.12 5.99 7.52
N ILE A 110 5.47 5.60 6.30
CA ILE A 110 4.85 6.17 5.10
C ILE A 110 3.57 5.40 4.82
N TYR A 111 2.46 6.11 4.72
CA TYR A 111 1.19 5.54 4.29
C TYR A 111 0.79 6.10 2.94
N SER A 112 0.19 5.27 2.10
CA SER A 112 -0.39 5.71 0.84
C SER A 112 -1.78 5.15 0.64
N VAL A 113 -2.64 5.95 0.02
CA VAL A 113 -4.04 5.62 -0.29
C VAL A 113 -4.30 5.93 -1.75
N TYR A 114 -4.85 4.95 -2.48
CA TYR A 114 -5.41 5.13 -3.81
C TYR A 114 -6.92 4.92 -3.75
N PRO A 115 -7.73 5.69 -4.50
CA PRO A 115 -7.36 6.90 -5.22
C PRO A 115 -7.09 8.07 -4.27
N TYR A 116 -6.47 9.15 -4.77
CA TYR A 116 -6.39 10.41 -4.04
C TYR A 116 -7.78 10.95 -3.75
N MET A 117 -8.05 11.23 -2.47
CA MET A 117 -9.22 12.00 -2.04
C MET A 117 -8.74 13.14 -1.13
N GLY A 118 -9.21 14.36 -1.40
CA GLY A 118 -8.72 15.55 -0.69
C GLY A 118 -9.08 15.61 0.80
N ASN A 119 -10.05 14.81 1.22
CA ASN A 119 -10.52 14.67 2.60
C ASN A 119 -9.97 13.41 3.29
N THR A 120 -9.12 12.60 2.65
CA THR A 120 -8.45 11.50 3.34
C THR A 120 -7.58 12.06 4.46
N VAL A 121 -7.75 11.54 5.66
CA VAL A 121 -6.98 11.90 6.86
C VAL A 121 -6.37 10.67 7.49
N ILE A 122 -5.34 10.87 8.31
CA ILE A 122 -4.72 9.83 9.12
C ILE A 122 -4.49 10.35 10.53
N SER A 123 -4.72 9.52 11.55
CA SER A 123 -4.35 9.83 12.94
C SER A 123 -2.86 9.60 13.20
N ASP A 124 -2.38 10.06 14.35
CA ASP A 124 -0.98 9.89 14.78
C ASP A 124 -0.63 8.40 15.02
N GLU A 125 -1.65 7.59 15.29
CA GLU A 125 -1.57 6.12 15.43
C GLU A 125 -1.68 5.38 14.09
N GLY A 126 -1.78 6.09 12.96
CA GLY A 126 -1.85 5.50 11.63
C GLY A 126 -3.25 5.03 11.21
N VAL A 127 -4.32 5.49 11.87
CA VAL A 127 -5.70 5.16 11.47
C VAL A 127 -6.12 6.04 10.30
N ILE A 128 -6.33 5.42 9.13
CA ILE A 128 -6.74 6.12 7.90
C ILE A 128 -8.27 6.19 7.82
N SER A 129 -8.78 7.40 7.58
CA SER A 129 -10.19 7.65 7.27
C SER A 129 -10.31 8.23 5.87
N ALA A 130 -11.18 7.62 5.05
CA ALA A 130 -11.44 8.03 3.68
C ALA A 130 -12.92 7.84 3.33
N ASP A 131 -13.47 8.73 2.50
CA ASP A 131 -14.86 8.67 2.08
C ASP A 131 -15.00 7.73 0.88
N PHE A 132 -15.73 6.63 1.06
CA PHE A 132 -16.12 5.79 -0.04
C PHE A 132 -17.37 6.36 -0.72
N PRO A 133 -17.34 6.65 -2.04
CA PRO A 133 -18.47 7.31 -2.69
C PRO A 133 -19.69 6.39 -2.73
N SER A 134 -20.86 6.94 -2.38
CA SER A 134 -22.14 6.21 -2.44
C SER A 134 -22.61 5.95 -3.88
N ILE A 135 -22.04 6.64 -4.86
CA ILE A 135 -22.32 6.48 -6.29
C ILE A 135 -21.01 6.16 -7.00
N GLN A 136 -20.93 4.98 -7.60
CA GLN A 136 -19.80 4.58 -8.42
C GLN A 136 -20.06 4.97 -9.88
N LYS A 137 -19.09 5.67 -10.50
CA LYS A 137 -19.16 6.01 -11.91
C LYS A 137 -18.51 4.89 -12.72
N TYR A 138 -19.29 4.27 -13.60
CA TYR A 138 -18.74 3.30 -14.54
C TYR A 138 -17.71 3.96 -15.45
N SER A 139 -16.63 3.23 -15.72
CA SER A 139 -15.68 3.51 -16.78
C SER A 139 -15.32 2.18 -17.41
N GLU A 140 -15.23 2.15 -18.74
CA GLU A 140 -14.81 0.96 -19.45
C GLU A 140 -13.42 0.51 -18.98
N GLY A 141 -13.24 -0.80 -18.78
CA GLY A 141 -11.99 -1.38 -18.28
C GLY A 141 -11.62 -1.02 -16.84
N SER A 142 -12.59 -0.61 -16.02
CA SER A 142 -12.36 -0.17 -14.63
C SER A 142 -13.38 -0.78 -13.66
N PHE A 143 -13.00 -0.90 -12.40
CA PHE A 143 -13.88 -1.26 -11.28
C PHE A 143 -14.80 -0.11 -10.83
N GLY A 144 -14.87 0.95 -11.62
CA GLY A 144 -15.53 2.20 -11.28
C GLY A 144 -14.50 3.27 -10.92
N LYS A 145 -14.68 4.46 -11.48
CA LYS A 145 -13.82 5.59 -11.18
C LYS A 145 -13.93 5.93 -9.70
N ASP A 146 -12.78 6.08 -9.07
CA ASP A 146 -12.61 6.41 -7.65
C ASP A 146 -13.15 5.36 -6.65
N ALA A 147 -13.54 4.17 -7.11
CA ALA A 147 -14.25 3.16 -6.31
C ALA A 147 -13.38 1.97 -5.85
N ASN A 148 -12.11 1.94 -6.22
CA ASN A 148 -11.19 0.85 -5.87
C ASN A 148 -10.17 1.33 -4.83
N LEU A 149 -10.56 1.33 -3.55
CA LEU A 149 -9.70 1.78 -2.45
C LEU A 149 -8.55 0.79 -2.21
N MET A 150 -7.32 1.30 -2.22
CA MET A 150 -6.12 0.53 -1.89
C MET A 150 -5.27 1.31 -0.89
N VAL A 151 -4.67 0.59 0.05
CA VAL A 151 -3.83 1.16 1.11
C VAL A 151 -2.52 0.41 1.15
N ALA A 152 -1.42 1.16 1.26
CA ALA A 152 -0.08 0.63 1.47
C ALA A 152 0.60 1.35 2.63
N ALA A 153 1.47 0.64 3.34
CA ALA A 153 2.33 1.19 4.37
C ALA A 153 3.75 0.62 4.21
N THR A 154 4.77 1.43 4.47
CA THR A 154 6.14 0.92 4.59
C THR A 154 6.26 0.08 5.86
N THR A 155 6.96 -1.05 5.79
CA THR A 155 7.25 -1.93 6.95
C THR A 155 8.65 -1.70 7.49
#